data_AF-A0A0K4XHF1-F1
#
_entry.id   AF-A0A0K4XHF1-F1
#
_cell.length_a   1.000
_cell.length_b   1.000
_cell.length_c   1.000
_cell.angle_alpha   90.00
_cell.angle_beta   90.00
_cell.angle_gamma   90.00
#
_symmetry.space_group_name_H-M   'P 1'
#
loop_
_entity.id
_entity.type
_entity.pdbx_description
1 polymer ?
#
loop_
_entity_poly.entity_id
_entity_poly.type
_entity_poly.pdbx_seq_one_letter_code
_entity_poly.pdbx_strand_id
1 'polypeptide(L)'
;MSFKSGVTTRVDNAKAILDALRSLTKKDVLVGIPSEDSGRDDVPFGNAGIGYLNEYGSPEQNIPPRPHLVPGVKSAEEQTVPQLKAAAQAALDGNAAGAESALNRAGTLAVNGVRRYMTITGFTPLADSTVEARARRGRKGATMELARRAAGESPGTDLAKPLIDTGQYRRAITHVVRDKDADS
;
A
#
# COMPACT_ATOMS: atom_id res chain seq x y z
N MET A 1 -21.58 -51.53 -3.83
CA MET A 1 -20.41 -52.43 -3.74
C MET A 1 -19.81 -52.30 -2.35
N SER A 2 -19.58 -53.43 -1.67
CA SER A 2 -19.05 -53.47 -0.31
C SER A 2 -17.52 -53.34 -0.35
N PHE A 3 -16.96 -52.29 0.26
CA PHE A 3 -15.52 -52.11 0.39
C PHE A 3 -15.00 -52.94 1.58
N LYS A 4 -14.07 -53.87 1.33
CA LYS A 4 -13.43 -54.69 2.38
C LYS A 4 -12.55 -53.81 3.28
N SER A 5 -12.61 -54.03 4.60
CA SER A 5 -11.76 -53.34 5.57
C SER A 5 -10.29 -53.70 5.33
N GLY A 6 -9.44 -52.67 5.11
CA GLY A 6 -8.00 -52.81 4.96
C GLY A 6 -7.37 -52.20 3.70
N VAL A 7 -8.14 -51.59 2.79
CA VAL A 7 -7.59 -50.92 1.60
C VAL A 7 -7.50 -49.42 1.83
N THR A 8 -6.27 -48.88 1.81
CA THR A 8 -6.01 -47.42 1.75
C THR A 8 -5.90 -47.01 0.29
N THR A 9 -6.98 -46.51 -0.31
CA THR A 9 -6.94 -45.89 -1.63
C THR A 9 -6.22 -44.55 -1.55
N ARG A 10 -5.05 -44.43 -2.19
CA ARG A 10 -4.35 -43.16 -2.40
C ARG A 10 -4.70 -42.62 -3.78
N VAL A 11 -5.23 -41.41 -3.83
CA VAL A 11 -5.50 -40.70 -5.09
C VAL A 11 -4.22 -39.96 -5.48
N ASP A 12 -3.75 -40.14 -6.71
CA ASP A 12 -2.63 -39.36 -7.25
C ASP A 12 -3.12 -37.94 -7.60
N ASN A 13 -2.79 -37.00 -6.72
CA ASN A 13 -3.10 -35.58 -6.88
C ASN A 13 -1.85 -34.76 -7.29
N ALA A 14 -0.74 -35.39 -7.66
CA ALA A 14 0.52 -34.69 -7.91
C ALA A 14 0.40 -33.64 -9.01
N LYS A 15 -0.35 -33.93 -10.08
CA LYS A 15 -0.62 -32.99 -11.17
C LYS A 15 -1.42 -31.77 -10.71
N ALA A 16 -2.48 -31.99 -9.94
CA ALA A 16 -3.32 -30.91 -9.42
C ALA A 16 -2.54 -29.98 -8.46
N ILE A 17 -1.69 -30.55 -7.61
CA ILE A 17 -0.81 -29.79 -6.70
C ILE A 17 0.23 -28.99 -7.50
N LEU A 18 0.85 -29.59 -8.53
CA LEU A 18 1.81 -28.90 -9.40
C LEU A 18 1.17 -27.73 -10.15
N ASP A 19 -0.03 -27.92 -10.68
CA ASP A 19 -0.78 -26.88 -11.39
C ASP A 19 -1.20 -25.75 -10.43
N ALA A 20 -1.58 -26.08 -9.19
CA ALA A 20 -1.88 -25.08 -8.17
C ALA A 20 -0.64 -24.30 -7.72
N LEU A 21 0.51 -24.97 -7.55
CA LEU A 21 1.78 -24.31 -7.24
C LEU A 21 2.18 -23.34 -8.35
N ARG A 22 2.05 -23.76 -9.62
CA ARG A 22 2.30 -22.90 -10.79
C ARG A 22 1.37 -21.70 -10.81
N SER A 23 0.07 -21.91 -10.56
CA SER A 23 -0.90 -20.82 -10.49
C SER A 23 -0.57 -19.82 -9.38
N LEU A 24 -0.12 -20.28 -8.21
CA LEU A 24 0.25 -19.41 -7.10
C LEU A 24 1.53 -18.61 -7.39
N THR A 25 2.56 -19.24 -7.96
CA THR A 25 3.80 -18.53 -8.35
C THR A 25 3.57 -17.45 -9.40
N LYS A 26 2.44 -17.54 -10.11
CA LYS A 26 2.00 -16.55 -11.08
C LYS A 26 1.13 -15.46 -10.47
N LYS A 27 0.79 -15.46 -9.19
CA LYS A 27 0.01 -14.36 -8.59
C LYS A 27 0.91 -13.45 -7.77
N ASP A 28 0.87 -12.16 -8.10
CA ASP A 28 1.55 -11.11 -7.34
C ASP A 28 0.50 -10.21 -6.65
N VAL A 29 0.78 -9.81 -5.41
CA VAL A 29 0.02 -8.78 -4.68
C VAL A 29 0.77 -7.47 -4.80
N LEU A 30 0.23 -6.54 -5.58
CA LEU A 30 0.81 -5.23 -5.80
C LEU A 30 0.13 -4.20 -4.91
N VAL A 31 0.92 -3.31 -4.31
CA VAL A 31 0.44 -2.24 -3.42
C VAL A 31 0.92 -0.90 -3.97
N GLY A 32 -0.01 0.04 -4.13
CA GLY A 32 0.30 1.33 -4.72
C GLY A 32 -0.95 2.10 -5.10
N ILE A 33 -0.82 2.95 -6.12
CA ILE A 33 -1.91 3.74 -6.68
C ILE A 33 -1.97 3.40 -8.17
N PRO A 34 -3.02 2.68 -8.63
CA PRO A 34 -3.23 2.42 -10.05
C PRO A 34 -3.31 3.75 -10.81
N SER A 35 -2.55 3.86 -11.90
CA SER A 35 -2.44 5.10 -12.68
C SER A 35 -3.73 5.45 -13.40
N GLU A 36 -4.43 4.44 -13.92
CA GLU A 36 -5.69 4.52 -14.67
C GLU A 36 -6.83 5.19 -13.87
N ASP A 37 -6.89 4.94 -12.55
CA ASP A 37 -7.91 5.49 -11.64
C ASP A 37 -7.33 6.56 -10.69
N SER A 38 -6.24 7.23 -11.10
CA SER A 38 -5.56 8.22 -10.25
C SER A 38 -5.96 9.68 -10.49
N GLY A 39 -6.92 9.92 -11.40
CA GLY A 39 -7.35 11.25 -11.83
C GLY A 39 -7.72 12.20 -10.68
N ARG A 40 -7.39 13.47 -10.87
CA ARG A 40 -7.66 14.56 -9.92
C ARG A 40 -7.97 15.84 -10.67
N ASP A 41 -9.00 16.55 -10.25
CA ASP A 41 -9.38 17.83 -10.86
C ASP A 41 -8.40 18.97 -10.48
N ASP A 42 -7.64 18.79 -9.39
CA ASP A 42 -6.74 19.81 -8.85
C ASP A 42 -5.28 19.67 -9.30
N VAL A 43 -4.89 18.56 -9.96
CA VAL A 43 -3.52 18.38 -10.48
C VAL A 43 -3.49 17.64 -11.83
N PRO A 44 -2.57 17.97 -12.76
CA PRO A 44 -2.55 17.39 -14.11
C PRO A 44 -2.21 15.90 -14.20
N PHE A 45 -1.50 15.34 -13.21
CA PHE A 45 -0.87 14.02 -13.28
C PHE A 45 -1.39 13.00 -12.24
N GLY A 46 -2.48 13.33 -11.54
CA GLY A 46 -3.16 12.41 -10.63
C GLY A 46 -2.38 11.99 -9.37
N ASN A 47 -2.97 11.13 -8.54
CA ASN A 47 -2.37 10.63 -7.30
C ASN A 47 -1.15 9.74 -7.53
N ALA A 48 -1.09 8.98 -8.64
CA ALA A 48 0.04 8.11 -8.92
C ALA A 48 1.31 8.94 -9.17
N GLY A 49 1.21 10.01 -9.96
CA GLY A 49 2.33 10.93 -10.17
C GLY A 49 2.72 11.70 -8.90
N ILE A 50 1.74 12.12 -8.07
CA ILE A 50 2.03 12.70 -6.75
C ILE A 50 2.86 11.72 -5.92
N GLY A 51 2.47 10.44 -5.92
CA GLY A 51 3.15 9.42 -5.13
C GLY A 51 4.57 9.18 -5.58
N TYR A 52 4.79 9.05 -6.89
CA TYR A 52 6.12 8.91 -7.46
C TYR A 52 7.03 10.11 -7.11
N LEU A 53 6.54 11.33 -7.36
CA LEU A 53 7.26 12.56 -7.07
C LEU A 53 7.63 12.69 -5.58
N ASN A 54 6.75 12.26 -4.68
CA ASN A 54 7.01 12.34 -3.25
C ASN A 54 7.85 11.17 -2.73
N GLU A 55 7.81 9.98 -3.33
CA GLU A 55 8.66 8.86 -2.92
C GLU A 55 10.15 9.21 -3.18
N TYR A 56 10.45 9.75 -4.36
CA TYR A 56 11.82 10.03 -4.81
C TYR A 56 12.26 11.48 -4.65
N GLY A 57 11.32 12.41 -4.47
CA GLY A 57 11.59 13.85 -4.49
C GLY A 57 11.80 14.39 -5.91
N SER A 58 12.04 15.70 -6.00
CA SER A 58 12.47 16.38 -7.22
C SER A 58 13.41 17.52 -6.86
N PRO A 59 14.72 17.38 -7.12
CA PRO A 59 15.68 18.47 -6.92
C PRO A 59 15.34 19.71 -7.75
N GLU A 60 14.87 19.55 -8.98
CA GLU A 60 14.50 20.66 -9.87
C GLU A 60 13.36 21.51 -9.30
N GLN A 61 12.44 20.89 -8.58
CA GLN A 61 11.31 21.56 -7.93
C GLN A 61 11.54 21.84 -6.44
N ASN A 62 12.75 21.57 -5.92
CA ASN A 62 13.09 21.65 -4.49
C ASN A 62 12.14 20.85 -3.58
N ILE A 63 11.69 19.69 -4.05
CA ILE A 63 10.84 18.77 -3.30
C ILE A 63 11.71 17.69 -2.67
N PRO A 64 11.81 17.62 -1.33
CA PRO A 64 12.57 16.56 -0.68
C PRO A 64 11.87 15.20 -0.82
N PRO A 65 12.61 14.09 -0.89
CA PRO A 65 12.05 12.74 -0.88
C PRO A 65 11.33 12.47 0.45
N ARG A 66 10.18 11.81 0.35
CA ARG A 66 9.31 11.37 1.45
C ARG A 66 8.94 9.90 1.21
N PRO A 67 9.89 8.98 1.32
CA PRO A 67 9.65 7.56 1.06
C PRO A 67 8.61 7.04 2.05
N HIS A 68 7.53 6.47 1.53
CA HIS A 68 6.37 6.08 2.32
C HIS A 68 5.72 4.79 1.81
N LEU A 69 5.82 4.48 0.52
CA LEU A 69 5.23 3.26 -0.03
C LEU A 69 6.01 2.02 0.39
N VAL A 70 7.28 1.92 -0.01
CA VAL A 70 8.16 0.78 0.31
C VAL A 70 8.33 0.59 1.83
N PRO A 71 8.71 1.62 2.62
CA PRO A 71 8.83 1.43 4.06
C PRO A 71 7.48 1.17 4.73
N GLY A 72 6.38 1.68 4.16
CA GLY A 72 5.03 1.41 4.63
C GLY A 72 4.62 -0.04 4.48
N VAL A 73 4.87 -0.66 3.32
CA VAL A 73 4.63 -2.09 3.10
C VAL A 73 5.49 -2.92 4.04
N LYS A 74 6.79 -2.58 4.15
CA LYS A 74 7.73 -3.27 5.05
C LYS A 74 7.27 -3.21 6.52
N SER A 75 6.67 -2.10 6.95
CA SER A 75 6.16 -1.97 8.32
C SER A 75 5.01 -2.93 8.66
N ALA A 76 4.34 -3.51 7.66
CA ALA A 76 3.26 -4.48 7.82
C ALA A 76 3.72 -5.93 7.50
N GLU A 77 5.01 -6.16 7.28
CA GLU A 77 5.55 -7.45 6.86
C GLU A 77 5.18 -8.59 7.84
N GLU A 78 5.31 -8.36 9.14
CA GLU A 78 4.95 -9.34 10.18
C GLU A 78 3.49 -9.80 10.11
N GLN A 79 2.59 -8.93 9.67
CA GLN A 79 1.17 -9.23 9.52
C GLN A 79 0.83 -9.83 8.15
N THR A 80 1.60 -9.45 7.13
CA THR A 80 1.37 -9.81 5.73
C THR A 80 1.92 -11.20 5.42
N VAL A 81 3.12 -11.54 5.92
CA VAL A 81 3.79 -12.84 5.68
C VAL A 81 2.92 -14.04 6.09
N PRO A 82 2.23 -14.06 7.25
CA PRO A 82 1.32 -15.15 7.59
C PRO A 82 0.16 -15.32 6.60
N GLN A 83 -0.36 -14.24 6.03
CA GLN A 83 -1.43 -14.31 5.03
C GLN A 83 -0.91 -14.85 3.70
N LEU A 84 0.31 -14.46 3.29
CA LEU A 84 0.95 -15.03 2.10
C LEU A 84 1.22 -16.53 2.28
N LYS A 85 1.65 -16.95 3.47
CA LYS A 85 1.81 -18.38 3.81
C LYS A 85 0.46 -19.12 3.75
N ALA A 86 -0.60 -18.54 4.31
CA ALA A 86 -1.94 -19.12 4.26
C ALA A 86 -2.46 -19.24 2.82
N ALA A 87 -2.15 -18.26 1.97
CA ALA A 87 -2.47 -18.33 0.54
C ALA A 87 -1.77 -19.51 -0.14
N ALA A 88 -0.48 -19.70 0.18
CA ALA A 88 0.29 -20.80 -0.36
C ALA A 88 -0.24 -22.17 0.07
N GLN A 89 -0.60 -22.31 1.34
CA GLN A 89 -1.19 -23.54 1.87
C GLN A 89 -2.55 -23.84 1.23
N ALA A 90 -3.44 -22.84 1.14
CA ALA A 90 -4.73 -23.02 0.49
C ALA A 90 -4.59 -23.41 -0.98
N ALA A 91 -3.61 -22.86 -1.71
CA ALA A 91 -3.34 -23.27 -3.09
C ALA A 91 -2.88 -24.74 -3.16
N LEU A 92 -1.96 -25.16 -2.29
CA LEU A 92 -1.49 -26.55 -2.23
C LEU A 92 -2.61 -27.55 -1.92
N ASP A 93 -3.61 -27.14 -1.13
CA ASP A 93 -4.80 -27.93 -0.80
C ASP A 93 -5.85 -27.93 -1.94
N GLY A 94 -5.58 -27.28 -3.07
CA GLY A 94 -6.52 -27.12 -4.19
C GLY A 94 -7.64 -26.11 -3.92
N ASN A 95 -7.55 -25.34 -2.84
CA ASN A 95 -8.52 -24.32 -2.46
C ASN A 95 -8.14 -22.94 -3.06
N ALA A 96 -8.38 -22.79 -4.36
CA ALA A 96 -8.08 -21.55 -5.09
C ALA A 96 -8.77 -20.32 -4.48
N ALA A 97 -10.04 -20.44 -4.07
CA ALA A 97 -10.79 -19.35 -3.43
C ALA A 97 -10.16 -18.93 -2.09
N GLY A 98 -9.70 -19.91 -1.30
CA GLY A 98 -8.98 -19.66 -0.05
C GLY A 98 -7.64 -18.95 -0.28
N ALA A 99 -6.93 -19.33 -1.34
CA ALA A 99 -5.67 -18.69 -1.74
C ALA A 99 -5.88 -17.23 -2.12
N GLU A 100 -6.84 -16.95 -3.01
CA GLU A 100 -7.18 -15.59 -3.44
C GLU A 100 -7.65 -14.71 -2.27
N SER A 101 -8.48 -15.25 -1.38
CA SER A 101 -8.93 -14.56 -0.18
C SER A 101 -7.76 -14.18 0.74
N ALA A 102 -6.78 -15.07 0.91
CA ALA A 102 -5.59 -14.82 1.72
C ALA A 102 -4.65 -13.77 1.08
N LEU A 103 -4.47 -13.79 -0.25
CA LEU A 103 -3.73 -12.76 -0.98
C LEU A 103 -4.37 -11.37 -0.83
N ASN A 104 -5.70 -11.29 -0.93
CA ASN A 104 -6.44 -10.04 -0.72
C ASN A 104 -6.32 -9.51 0.71
N ARG A 105 -6.32 -10.41 1.72
CA ARG A 105 -6.04 -10.02 3.11
C ARG A 105 -4.63 -9.48 3.27
N ALA A 106 -3.64 -10.13 2.65
CA ALA A 106 -2.25 -9.66 2.64
C ALA A 106 -2.14 -8.25 2.05
N GLY A 107 -2.76 -8.01 0.88
CA GLY A 107 -2.78 -6.69 0.24
C GLY A 107 -3.45 -5.62 1.11
N THR A 108 -4.58 -5.94 1.72
CA THR A 108 -5.29 -5.02 2.63
C THR A 108 -4.43 -4.64 3.84
N LEU A 109 -3.73 -5.60 4.44
CA LEU A 109 -2.82 -5.34 5.57
C LEU A 109 -1.64 -4.45 5.15
N ALA A 110 -1.06 -4.71 3.99
CA ALA A 110 0.03 -3.90 3.45
C ALA A 110 -0.43 -2.46 3.16
N VAL A 111 -1.61 -2.26 2.54
CA VAL A 111 -2.21 -0.93 2.32
C VAL A 111 -2.42 -0.19 3.64
N ASN A 112 -2.95 -0.88 4.66
CA ASN A 112 -3.12 -0.31 5.98
C ASN A 112 -1.78 0.06 6.63
N GLY A 113 -0.74 -0.75 6.42
CA GLY A 113 0.64 -0.47 6.78
C GLY A 113 1.12 0.85 6.20
N VAL A 114 1.00 1.04 4.89
CA VAL A 114 1.38 2.28 4.21
C VAL A 114 0.60 3.48 4.75
N ARG A 115 -0.73 3.38 4.85
CA ARG A 115 -1.59 4.46 5.36
C ARG A 115 -1.24 4.85 6.80
N ARG A 116 -0.92 3.86 7.65
CA ARG A 116 -0.44 4.08 9.01
C ARG A 116 0.93 4.74 9.02
N TYR A 117 1.88 4.22 8.23
CA TYR A 117 3.23 4.75 8.11
C TYR A 117 3.22 6.24 7.75
N MET A 118 2.43 6.64 6.74
CA MET A 118 2.27 8.05 6.37
C MET A 118 1.75 8.94 7.52
N THR A 119 1.00 8.37 8.45
CA THR A 119 0.42 9.11 9.58
C THR A 119 1.42 9.25 10.73
N ILE A 120 2.18 8.19 11.03
CA ILE A 120 3.07 8.16 12.20
C ILE A 120 4.49 8.64 11.89
N THR A 121 4.95 8.56 10.65
CA THR A 121 6.34 8.90 10.27
C THR A 121 6.58 10.40 10.28
N GLY A 122 7.69 10.84 10.88
CA GLY A 122 8.16 12.22 10.84
C GLY A 122 8.87 12.53 9.53
N PHE A 123 8.12 12.88 8.49
CA PHE A 123 8.70 13.35 7.22
C PHE A 123 9.39 14.71 7.37
N THR A 124 10.23 15.08 6.40
CA THR A 124 10.74 16.45 6.30
C THR A 124 9.57 17.46 6.32
N PRO A 125 9.57 18.43 7.25
CA PRO A 125 8.50 19.41 7.37
C PRO A 125 8.21 20.16 6.06
N LEU A 126 6.98 20.65 5.93
CA LEU A 126 6.59 21.46 4.78
C LEU A 126 7.28 22.82 4.81
N ALA A 127 7.64 23.34 3.64
CA ALA A 127 8.10 24.71 3.47
C ALA A 127 7.01 25.71 3.90
N ASP A 128 7.42 26.90 4.37
CA ASP A 128 6.50 27.93 4.88
C ASP A 128 5.41 28.28 3.85
N SER A 129 5.79 28.46 2.59
CA SER A 129 4.87 28.75 1.48
C SER A 129 3.77 27.68 1.31
N THR A 130 4.08 26.41 1.59
CA THR A 130 3.12 25.32 1.50
C THR A 130 2.18 25.31 2.71
N VAL A 131 2.69 25.60 3.91
CA VAL A 131 1.87 25.74 5.12
C VAL A 131 0.92 26.94 4.99
N GLU A 132 1.41 28.07 4.49
CA GLU A 132 0.59 29.25 4.16
C GLU A 132 -0.50 28.93 3.15
N ALA A 133 -0.19 28.22 2.06
CA ALA A 133 -1.18 27.83 1.08
C ALA A 133 -2.27 26.94 1.69
N ARG A 134 -1.90 26.01 2.59
CA ARG A 134 -2.86 25.19 3.33
C ARG A 134 -3.71 26.04 4.29
N ALA A 135 -3.11 26.99 4.99
CA ALA A 135 -3.83 27.89 5.89
C ALA A 135 -4.83 28.77 5.11
N ARG A 136 -4.44 29.29 3.94
CA ARG A 136 -5.33 30.02 3.01
C ARG A 136 -6.52 29.17 2.54
N ARG A 137 -6.34 27.85 2.43
CA ARG A 137 -7.42 26.87 2.16
C ARG A 137 -8.24 26.50 3.40
N GLY A 138 -8.05 27.17 4.54
CA GLY A 138 -8.82 26.95 5.77
C GLY A 138 -8.35 25.77 6.64
N ARG A 139 -7.13 25.26 6.42
CA ARG A 139 -6.58 24.14 7.22
C ARG A 139 -6.10 24.63 8.59
N LYS A 140 -6.91 24.43 9.62
CA LYS A 140 -6.62 24.86 11.01
C LYS A 140 -5.24 24.44 11.52
N GLY A 141 -4.83 23.20 11.26
CA GLY A 141 -3.51 22.71 11.65
C GLY A 141 -2.36 23.47 10.99
N ALA A 142 -2.52 23.88 9.72
CA ALA A 142 -1.54 24.72 9.05
C ALA A 142 -1.49 26.13 9.64
N THR A 143 -2.64 26.72 10.00
CA THR A 143 -2.67 28.01 10.71
C THR A 143 -1.95 27.94 12.06
N MET A 144 -2.15 26.85 12.82
CA MET A 144 -1.46 26.62 14.08
C MET A 144 0.05 26.43 13.88
N GLU A 145 0.47 25.69 12.84
CA GLU A 145 1.89 25.51 12.50
C GLU A 145 2.56 26.85 12.15
N LEU A 146 1.88 27.73 11.42
CA LEU A 146 2.42 29.08 11.15
C LEU A 146 2.57 29.91 12.43
N ALA A 147 1.57 29.87 13.31
CA ALA A 147 1.65 30.56 14.60
C ALA A 147 2.80 30.01 15.46
N ARG A 148 3.01 28.69 15.44
CA ARG A 148 4.12 28.00 16.12
C ARG A 148 5.48 28.47 15.59
N ARG A 149 5.64 28.52 14.27
CA ARG A 149 6.87 29.03 13.62
C ARG A 149 7.09 30.52 13.91
N ALA A 150 6.03 31.33 13.88
CA ALA A 150 6.10 32.75 14.22
C ALA A 150 6.51 32.99 15.69
N ALA A 151 6.21 32.05 16.59
CA ALA A 151 6.67 32.05 17.97
C ALA A 151 8.15 31.62 18.14
N GLY A 152 8.86 31.33 17.05
CA GLY A 152 10.27 30.95 17.05
C GLY A 152 10.54 29.46 17.22
N GLU A 153 9.51 28.61 17.24
CA GLU A 153 9.70 27.16 17.29
C GLU A 153 10.11 26.60 15.94
N SER A 154 10.93 25.52 15.96
CA SER A 154 11.37 24.84 14.75
C SER A 154 10.19 24.19 13.99
N PRO A 155 10.22 24.10 12.64
CA PRO A 155 9.20 23.41 11.84
C PRO A 155 8.97 21.95 12.23
N GLY A 156 7.71 21.48 12.19
CA GLY A 156 7.35 20.11 12.53
C GLY A 156 6.24 19.54 11.65
N THR A 157 5.77 18.34 12.01
CA THR A 157 4.80 17.60 11.16
C THR A 157 3.44 17.36 11.82
N ASP A 158 3.32 17.60 13.13
CA ASP A 158 2.14 17.16 13.90
C ASP A 158 0.89 17.97 13.56
N LEU A 159 1.07 19.26 13.28
CA LEU A 159 0.00 20.20 12.94
C LEU A 159 -0.25 20.27 11.42
N ALA A 160 0.79 20.07 10.60
CA ALA A 160 0.73 20.14 9.15
C ALA A 160 1.51 18.99 8.49
N LYS A 161 0.91 17.79 8.48
CA LYS A 161 1.57 16.57 8.00
C LYS A 161 1.85 16.61 6.49
N PRO A 162 3.09 16.33 6.04
CA PRO A 162 3.35 16.04 4.63
C PRO A 162 2.53 14.85 4.12
N LEU A 163 2.25 14.83 2.81
CA LEU A 163 1.41 13.82 2.13
C LEU A 163 -0.08 13.74 2.55
N ILE A 164 -0.46 14.41 3.65
CA ILE A 164 -1.81 14.38 4.21
C ILE A 164 -2.33 15.82 4.34
N ASP A 165 -3.03 16.29 3.31
CA ASP A 165 -3.81 17.55 3.37
C ASP A 165 -5.32 17.25 3.45
N THR A 166 -5.93 16.84 2.34
CA THR A 166 -7.33 16.36 2.29
C THR A 166 -7.48 14.90 2.71
N GLY A 167 -6.36 14.17 2.77
CA GLY A 167 -6.31 12.71 2.91
C GLY A 167 -6.66 11.93 1.64
N GLN A 168 -7.00 12.58 0.53
CA GLN A 168 -7.33 11.89 -0.74
C GLN A 168 -6.16 11.02 -1.23
N TYR A 169 -4.94 11.56 -1.22
CA TYR A 169 -3.73 10.82 -1.62
C TYR A 169 -3.56 9.53 -0.79
N ARG A 170 -3.66 9.63 0.54
CA ARG A 170 -3.60 8.46 1.44
C ARG A 170 -4.70 7.43 1.17
N ARG A 171 -5.93 7.88 0.83
CA ARG A 171 -7.04 6.99 0.50
C ARG A 171 -6.86 6.29 -0.85
N ALA A 172 -6.17 6.93 -1.80
CA ALA A 172 -5.91 6.36 -3.13
C ALA A 172 -4.96 5.16 -3.12
N ILE A 173 -4.20 4.96 -2.04
CA ILE A 173 -3.37 3.76 -1.87
C ILE A 173 -4.28 2.55 -1.72
N THR A 174 -4.08 1.56 -2.59
CA THR A 174 -4.84 0.32 -2.68
C THR A 174 -3.92 -0.84 -3.05
N HIS A 175 -4.48 -2.05 -3.15
CA HIS A 175 -3.79 -3.21 -3.67
C HIS A 175 -4.55 -3.83 -4.85
N VAL A 176 -3.82 -4.58 -5.67
CA VAL A 176 -4.37 -5.43 -6.73
C VAL A 176 -3.69 -6.79 -6.64
N VAL A 177 -4.48 -7.86 -6.74
CA VAL A 177 -3.94 -9.22 -6.92
C VAL A 177 -4.02 -9.51 -8.41
N ARG A 178 -2.88 -9.69 -9.07
CA ARG A 178 -2.82 -9.92 -10.52
C ARG A 178 -1.95 -11.12 -10.87
N ASP A 179 -2.13 -11.63 -12.08
CA ASP A 179 -1.14 -12.54 -12.63
C ASP A 179 0.15 -11.78 -12.95
N LYS A 180 1.29 -12.39 -12.64
CA LYS A 180 2.65 -11.88 -12.79
C LYS A 180 2.95 -11.49 -14.23
N ASP A 181 2.39 -12.26 -15.16
CA ASP A 181 2.55 -12.12 -16.61
C ASP A 181 1.29 -11.54 -17.29
N ALA A 182 0.37 -10.93 -16.53
CA ALA A 182 -0.75 -10.21 -17.15
C ALA A 182 -0.22 -8.97 -17.85
N ASP A 183 -0.64 -8.76 -19.11
CA ASP A 183 -0.38 -7.52 -19.85
C ASP A 183 -0.84 -6.32 -19.01
N SER A 184 0.00 -5.27 -18.99
CA SER A 184 -0.19 -4.09 -18.16
C SER A 184 -1.33 -3.20 -18.65
#